data_AF-A0A8K0NV78-F1
#
_entry.id   AF-A0A8K0NV78-F1
#
_cell.length_a   1.000
_cell.length_b   1.000
_cell.length_c   1.000
_cell.angle_alpha   90.00
_cell.angle_beta   90.00
_cell.angle_gamma   90.00
#
_symmetry.space_group_name_H-M   'P 1'
#
loop_
_entity.id
_entity.type
_entity.pdbx_description
1 polymer ?
#
loop_
_entity_poly.entity_id
_entity_poly.type
_entity_poly.pdbx_seq_one_letter_code
_entity_poly.pdbx_strand_id
1 'polypeptide(L)'
;MAADVKVTGCKGAPKCNLNADDCVSLDDILQSFNAPISEEHAWALCYQCAKCFKNAFDREDGENKHNKRFLVPQLNHVMLHKDGQVHPSTIYDDSGGTFGTGGY
;
A
#
# COMPACT_ATOMS: atom_id res chain seq x y z
N MET A 1 -13.50 22.81 -3.24
CA MET A 1 -14.47 21.78 -2.81
C MET A 1 -13.66 20.62 -2.25
N ALA A 2 -13.46 20.57 -0.93
CA ALA A 2 -12.77 19.45 -0.29
C ALA A 2 -13.83 18.40 0.07
N ALA A 3 -13.69 17.19 -0.46
CA ALA A 3 -14.57 16.08 -0.11
C ALA A 3 -14.17 15.56 1.28
N ASP A 4 -15.10 15.61 2.23
CA ASP A 4 -14.97 15.03 3.56
C ASP A 4 -14.94 13.51 3.45
N VAL A 5 -13.78 12.91 3.69
CA VAL A 5 -13.63 11.45 3.75
C VAL A 5 -14.14 10.98 5.11
N LYS A 6 -15.35 10.42 5.12
CA LYS A 6 -16.00 9.93 6.33
C LYS A 6 -15.33 8.63 6.79
N VAL A 7 -14.41 8.73 7.75
CA VAL A 7 -13.77 7.58 8.39
C VAL A 7 -14.76 6.98 9.40
N THR A 8 -15.49 5.93 9.01
CA THR A 8 -16.29 5.12 9.94
C THR A 8 -15.38 4.23 10.77
N GLY A 9 -15.01 4.70 11.96
CA GLY A 9 -14.21 3.94 12.91
C GLY A 9 -14.96 2.73 13.50
N CYS A 10 -14.53 1.52 13.14
CA CYS A 10 -14.89 0.28 13.83
C CYS A 10 -13.98 0.08 15.05
N LYS A 11 -14.59 -0.08 16.23
CA LYS A 11 -13.91 -0.34 17.51
C LYS A 11 -13.25 -1.73 17.50
N GLY A 12 -11.95 -1.81 17.73
CA GLY A 12 -11.26 -3.07 18.03
C GLY A 12 -9.73 -3.02 17.83
N ALA A 13 -9.00 -3.34 18.90
CA ALA A 13 -7.56 -3.65 19.01
C ALA A 13 -6.54 -2.57 18.53
N PRO A 14 -5.28 -2.58 19.02
CA PRO A 14 -4.22 -1.73 18.46
C PRO A 14 -4.00 -2.14 17.00
N LYS A 15 -4.44 -1.30 16.07
CA LYS A 15 -4.46 -1.63 14.64
C LYS A 15 -3.08 -1.55 14.00
N CYS A 16 -2.19 -0.75 14.57
CA CYS A 16 -0.78 -0.67 14.19
C CYS A 16 0.06 -1.84 14.75
N ASN A 17 -0.30 -3.08 14.39
CA ASN A 17 0.54 -4.23 14.71
C ASN A 17 1.52 -4.50 13.56
N LEU A 18 2.80 -4.68 13.89
CA LEU A 18 3.80 -5.02 12.89
C LEU A 18 3.60 -6.48 12.47
N ASN A 19 3.60 -6.72 11.16
CA ASN A 19 3.67 -8.07 10.63
C ASN A 19 5.05 -8.70 10.93
N ALA A 20 5.22 -9.99 10.63
CA ALA A 20 6.49 -10.71 10.75
C ALA A 20 7.67 -10.02 10.02
N ASP A 21 7.38 -9.20 9.01
CA ASP A 21 8.35 -8.42 8.23
C ASP A 21 8.57 -6.97 8.75
N ASP A 22 8.20 -6.68 10.00
CA ASP A 22 8.31 -5.34 10.60
C ASP A 22 7.56 -4.25 9.79
N CYS A 23 6.48 -4.64 9.11
CA CYS A 23 5.65 -3.77 8.25
C CYS A 23 4.28 -3.52 8.88
N VAL A 24 3.70 -2.36 8.59
CA VAL A 24 2.31 -2.00 8.91
C VAL A 24 1.56 -1.61 7.65
N SER A 25 0.27 -1.90 7.57
CA SER A 25 -0.55 -1.51 6.44
C SER A 25 -0.94 -0.03 6.49
N LEU A 26 -1.08 0.62 5.33
CA LEU A 26 -1.56 2.00 5.27
C LEU A 26 -2.98 2.14 5.85
N ASP A 27 -3.80 1.10 5.70
CA ASP A 27 -5.14 1.04 6.27
C ASP A 27 -5.10 1.09 7.81
N ASP A 28 -4.22 0.30 8.44
CA ASP A 28 -4.03 0.30 9.89
C ASP A 28 -3.51 1.64 10.42
N ILE A 29 -2.62 2.30 9.68
CA ILE A 29 -2.13 3.64 10.01
C ILE A 29 -3.30 4.62 10.02
N LEU A 30 -4.07 4.69 8.94
CA LEU A 30 -5.21 5.60 8.81
C LEU A 30 -6.26 5.36 9.90
N GLN A 31 -6.56 4.09 10.19
CA GLN A 31 -7.48 3.72 11.25
C GLN A 31 -6.94 4.02 12.66
N SER A 32 -5.62 3.93 12.87
CA SER A 32 -4.99 4.21 14.18
C SER A 32 -4.94 5.70 14.50
N PHE A 33 -4.60 6.54 13.51
CA PHE A 33 -4.60 7.99 13.68
C PHE A 33 -6.02 8.58 13.67
N ASN A 34 -6.99 7.85 13.10
CA ASN A 34 -8.38 8.30 12.94
C ASN A 34 -8.46 9.72 12.33
N ALA A 35 -7.54 10.00 11.41
CA ALA A 35 -7.34 11.29 10.76
C ALA A 35 -6.79 11.06 9.34
N PRO A 36 -7.10 11.95 8.38
CA PRO A 36 -6.46 11.91 7.08
C PRO A 36 -4.97 12.21 7.22
N ILE A 37 -4.16 11.67 6.30
CA ILE A 37 -2.74 12.01 6.20
C ILE A 37 -2.56 13.47 5.80
N SER A 38 -1.50 14.12 6.29
CA SER A 38 -1.13 15.46 5.82
C SER A 38 -0.61 15.42 4.38
N GLU A 39 -0.55 16.58 3.74
CA GLU A 39 -0.06 16.71 2.38
C GLU A 39 1.38 16.20 2.23
N GLU A 40 2.26 16.54 3.17
CA GLU A 40 3.66 16.08 3.18
C GLU A 40 3.76 14.56 3.28
N HIS A 41 2.91 13.94 4.10
CA HIS A 41 2.87 12.47 4.23
C HIS A 41 2.37 11.83 2.95
N ALA A 42 1.36 12.42 2.29
CA ALA A 42 0.87 11.94 1.00
C ALA A 42 1.95 12.00 -0.08
N TRP A 43 2.71 13.12 -0.15
CA TRP A 43 3.83 13.24 -1.08
C TRP A 43 4.94 12.23 -0.81
N ALA A 44 5.30 12.03 0.46
CA ALA A 44 6.31 11.05 0.85
C ALA A 44 5.88 9.62 0.47
N LEU A 45 4.62 9.26 0.73
CA LEU A 45 4.02 7.99 0.33
C LEU A 45 4.09 7.77 -1.18
N CYS A 46 3.62 8.76 -1.96
CA CYS A 46 3.68 8.70 -3.42
C CYS A 46 5.11 8.49 -3.93
N TYR A 47 6.08 9.22 -3.36
CA TYR A 47 7.48 9.09 -3.73
C TYR A 47 8.05 7.71 -3.41
N GLN A 48 7.80 7.20 -2.20
CA GLN A 48 8.31 5.89 -1.78
C GLN A 48 7.66 4.75 -2.57
N CYS A 49 6.36 4.83 -2.85
CA CYS A 49 5.68 3.90 -3.75
C CYS A 49 6.32 3.92 -5.13
N ALA A 50 6.44 5.09 -5.76
CA ALA A 50 7.05 5.23 -7.10
C ALA A 50 8.49 4.69 -7.14
N LYS A 51 9.28 4.95 -6.09
CA LYS A 51 10.64 4.42 -5.95
C LYS A 51 10.64 2.89 -5.86
N CYS A 52 9.72 2.32 -5.10
CA CYS A 52 9.56 0.87 -4.97
C CYS A 52 9.20 0.24 -6.33
N PHE A 53 8.21 0.79 -7.04
CA PHE A 53 7.84 0.34 -8.39
C PHE A 53 9.01 0.44 -9.37
N LYS A 54 9.72 1.57 -9.39
CA LYS A 54 10.88 1.76 -10.26
C LYS A 54 11.95 0.69 -10.00
N ASN A 55 12.24 0.42 -8.72
CA ASN A 55 13.21 -0.61 -8.34
C ASN A 55 12.73 -2.03 -8.72
N ALA A 56 11.43 -2.32 -8.65
CA ALA A 56 10.88 -3.58 -9.14
C ALA A 56 11.06 -3.72 -10.66
N PHE A 57 10.78 -2.66 -11.44
CA PHE A 57 11.04 -2.64 -12.89
C PHE A 57 12.52 -2.77 -13.26
N ASP A 58 13.42 -2.19 -12.46
CA ASP A 58 14.87 -2.21 -12.71
C ASP A 58 15.51 -3.56 -12.35
N ARG A 59 15.00 -4.28 -11.34
CA ARG A 59 15.56 -5.55 -10.86
C ARG A 59 15.25 -6.76 -11.75
N GLU A 60 14.30 -6.65 -12.67
CA GLU A 60 13.94 -7.76 -13.55
C GLU A 60 14.74 -7.73 -14.86
N ASP A 61 15.71 -8.65 -14.95
CA ASP A 61 16.41 -9.03 -16.17
C ASP A 61 15.63 -10.18 -16.86
N GLY A 62 14.92 -9.89 -17.95
CA GLY A 62 14.24 -10.92 -18.76
C GLY A 62 13.24 -10.37 -19.79
N GLU A 63 12.90 -11.18 -20.81
CA GLU A 63 12.06 -10.80 -21.96
C GLU A 63 10.63 -10.31 -21.61
N ASN A 64 10.15 -10.52 -20.37
CA ASN A 64 8.80 -10.14 -19.93
C ASN A 64 8.70 -8.75 -19.24
N LYS A 65 9.76 -7.93 -19.32
CA LYS A 65 9.84 -6.60 -18.69
C LYS A 65 8.69 -5.63 -19.05
N HIS A 66 8.06 -5.82 -20.21
CA HIS A 66 7.04 -4.90 -20.75
C HIS A 66 5.59 -5.30 -20.44
N ASN A 67 5.33 -6.50 -19.91
CA ASN A 67 3.96 -7.02 -19.78
C ASN A 67 3.45 -7.13 -18.33
N LYS A 68 4.28 -6.75 -17.35
CA LYS A 68 3.90 -6.75 -15.94
C LYS A 68 3.19 -5.46 -15.57
N ARG A 69 1.96 -5.60 -15.09
CA ARG A 69 1.15 -4.51 -14.57
C ARG A 69 1.13 -4.65 -13.06
N PHE A 70 1.69 -3.65 -12.39
CA PHE A 70 1.62 -3.60 -10.94
C PHE A 70 0.38 -2.86 -10.49
N LEU A 71 -0.42 -3.49 -9.65
CA LEU A 71 -1.67 -2.93 -9.15
C LEU A 71 -1.69 -2.91 -7.64
N VAL A 72 -2.18 -1.81 -7.08
CA VAL A 72 -2.47 -1.66 -5.65
C VAL A 72 -3.95 -1.34 -5.51
N PRO A 73 -4.83 -2.36 -5.54
CA PRO A 73 -6.27 -2.14 -5.57
C PRO A 73 -6.84 -1.64 -4.23
N GLN A 74 -6.13 -1.87 -3.12
CA GLN A 74 -6.62 -1.59 -1.77
C GLN A 74 -5.50 -1.02 -0.87
N LEU A 75 -5.87 -0.26 0.16
CA LEU A 75 -4.94 0.39 1.07
C LEU A 75 -4.20 -0.61 1.99
N ASN A 76 -4.82 -1.74 2.29
CA ASN A 76 -4.21 -2.84 3.05
C ASN A 76 -3.03 -3.51 2.33
N HIS A 77 -2.94 -3.36 1.01
CA HIS A 77 -1.81 -3.87 0.22
C HIS A 77 -0.58 -2.97 0.33
N VAL A 78 -0.73 -1.70 0.70
CA VAL A 78 0.40 -0.80 0.93
C VAL A 78 1.03 -1.13 2.27
N MET A 79 2.18 -1.80 2.22
CA MET A 79 2.96 -2.21 3.38
C MET A 79 4.13 -1.24 3.58
N LEU A 80 4.21 -0.66 4.77
CA LEU A 80 5.22 0.33 5.14
C LEU A 80 6.08 -0.22 6.26
N HIS A 81 7.39 -0.13 6.09
CA HIS A 81 8.32 -0.36 7.19
C HIS A 81 8.35 0.83 8.14
N LYS A 82 8.82 0.56 9.36
CA LYS A 82 9.08 1.58 10.38
C LYS A 82 10.15 2.62 10.01
N ASP A 83 10.99 2.36 9.00
CA ASP A 83 11.91 3.36 8.45
C ASP A 83 11.28 4.26 7.36
N GLY A 84 10.02 4.01 6.99
CA GLY A 84 9.28 4.77 5.99
C GLY A 84 9.45 4.27 4.56
N GLN A 85 10.17 3.16 4.34
CA GLN A 85 10.21 2.48 3.05
C GLN A 85 8.95 1.65 2.78
N VAL A 86 8.53 1.63 1.51
CA VAL A 86 7.44 0.78 1.04
C VAL A 86 7.98 -0.61 0.74
N HIS A 87 7.42 -1.63 1.38
CA HIS A 87 7.86 -3.02 1.20
C HIS A 87 7.44 -3.52 -0.20
N PRO A 88 8.28 -4.30 -0.90
CA PRO A 88 8.00 -4.84 -2.23
C PRO A 88 6.75 -5.73 -2.30
N SER A 89 6.24 -6.26 -1.18
CA SER A 89 4.95 -6.97 -1.18
C SER A 89 3.76 -6.09 -1.57
N THR A 90 3.94 -4.77 -1.56
CA THR A 90 2.95 -3.81 -2.06
C THR A 90 2.73 -3.95 -3.58
N ILE A 91 3.72 -4.48 -4.29
CA ILE A 91 3.74 -4.57 -5.74
C ILE A 91 3.14 -5.92 -6.15
N TYR A 92 1.84 -5.95 -6.41
CA TYR A 92 1.16 -7.15 -6.92
C TYR A 92 1.23 -7.18 -8.45
N ASP A 93 1.72 -8.28 -9.00
CA ASP A 93 1.77 -8.54 -10.44
C ASP A 93 0.40 -9.05 -10.93
N ASP A 94 -0.26 -8.30 -11.80
CA ASP A 94 -1.58 -8.61 -12.39
C ASP A 94 -1.53 -9.72 -13.45
N SER A 95 -0.42 -10.47 -13.59
CA SER A 95 -0.18 -11.39 -14.70
C SER A 95 -1.09 -12.64 -14.74
N GLY A 96 -2.23 -12.67 -14.04
CA GLY A 96 -3.28 -13.69 -14.22
C GLY A 96 -3.96 -14.22 -12.96
N GLY A 97 -3.76 -13.59 -11.80
CA GLY A 97 -4.48 -13.96 -10.57
C GLY A 97 -5.91 -13.42 -10.61
N THR A 98 -6.91 -14.29 -10.81
CA THR A 98 -8.32 -13.95 -10.67
C THR A 98 -8.54 -13.09 -9.43
N PHE A 99 -8.95 -11.83 -9.60
CA PHE A 99 -9.46 -11.02 -8.50
C PHE A 99 -10.67 -11.75 -7.95
N GLY A 100 -10.46 -12.51 -6.86
CA GLY A 100 -11.53 -13.12 -6.10
C GLY A 100 -12.46 -12.01 -5.69
N THR A 101 -13.59 -11.93 -6.38
CA THR A 101 -14.79 -11.20 -6.00
C THR A 101 -15.28 -11.84 -4.68
N GLY A 102 -14.59 -11.52 -3.59
CA GLY A 102 -15.07 -11.75 -2.23
C GLY A 102 -16.25 -10.82 -2.02
N GLY A 103 -17.45 -11.38 -2.18
CA GLY A 103 -18.71 -10.66 -2.19
C GLY A 103 -18.97 -9.81 -0.94
N TYR A 104 -19.68 -8.71 -1.19
CA TYR A 104 -20.59 -8.07 -0.27
C TYR A 104 -22.02 -8.27 -0.79
#